data_AF-A0A8H6N7F0-F1
#
_entry.id   AF-A0A8H6N7F0-F1
#
_cell.length_a   1.000
_cell.length_b   1.000
_cell.length_c   1.000
_cell.angle_alpha   90.00
_cell.angle_beta   90.00
_cell.angle_gamma   90.00
#
_symmetry.space_group_name_H-M   'P 1'
#
loop_
_entity.id
_entity.type
_entity.pdbx_description
1 polymer ?
#
loop_
_entity_poly.entity_id
_entity_poly.type
_entity_poly.pdbx_seq_one_letter_code
_entity_poly.pdbx_strand_id
1 'polypeptide(L)'
;MLSGLHFLHSNGIVHGDLNPGNLVFGLQDLSEIGPETLKQRLRSKFWFESIEFLHRFDGKPMKQDRWAPRYLAPPHPLSEYTLSEVTKLADMGSAFYIGDSPRKHATPIALRAPEVIFDETEKIGTGIDIWTVGCLLYEFITGSTLFTIWLHGKSEETYNDENLMLLTEILGPLPADLLAKWPGSSKYYGPNGERLDVWPWAGQIGEGWDNKKRDEKHGGVKCHEALEKQFKGWRTHKATKVNNTERQIDDEEERQIISLIRSMLQYDPARRPSAADLLEHLWLY
;
A
#
# COMPACT_ATOMS: atom_id res chain seq x y z
N MET A 1 -7.30 13.06 -0.16
CA MET A 1 -6.12 12.53 -0.89
C MET A 1 -5.95 13.18 -2.26
N LEU A 2 -6.86 12.96 -3.22
CA LEU A 2 -6.73 13.46 -4.60
C LEU A 2 -6.58 14.98 -4.71
N SER A 3 -7.32 15.77 -3.93
CA SER A 3 -7.16 17.24 -3.94
C SER A 3 -5.76 17.69 -3.52
N GLY A 4 -5.14 16.99 -2.58
CA GLY A 4 -3.75 17.23 -2.17
C GLY A 4 -2.77 16.89 -3.28
N LEU A 5 -2.96 15.74 -3.95
CA LEU A 5 -2.13 15.36 -5.10
C LEU A 5 -2.29 16.31 -6.27
N HIS A 6 -3.52 16.72 -6.60
CA HIS A 6 -3.76 17.72 -7.63
C HIS A 6 -2.97 19.01 -7.35
N PHE A 7 -2.97 19.48 -6.11
CA PHE A 7 -2.17 20.64 -5.71
C PHE A 7 -0.66 20.40 -5.91
N LEU A 8 -0.12 19.27 -5.44
CA LEU A 8 1.31 18.94 -5.62
C LEU A 8 1.69 18.83 -7.09
N HIS A 9 0.93 18.04 -7.85
CA HIS A 9 1.16 17.75 -9.27
C HIS A 9 1.09 19.03 -10.12
N SER A 10 0.16 19.95 -9.82
CA SER A 10 0.05 21.25 -10.49
C SER A 10 1.24 22.18 -10.22
N ASN A 11 2.02 21.91 -9.16
CA ASN A 11 3.26 22.60 -8.83
C ASN A 11 4.52 21.80 -9.25
N GLY A 12 4.34 20.72 -10.03
CA GLY A 12 5.45 19.89 -10.49
C GLY A 12 6.11 19.07 -9.40
N ILE A 13 5.40 18.76 -8.31
CA ILE A 13 5.88 17.97 -7.18
C ILE A 13 5.24 16.59 -7.23
N VAL A 14 6.06 15.55 -7.07
CA VAL A 14 5.66 14.16 -6.88
C VAL A 14 5.81 13.82 -5.39
N HIS A 15 4.81 13.17 -4.78
CA HIS A 15 4.87 12.80 -3.37
C HIS A 15 5.91 11.69 -3.14
N GLY A 16 5.94 10.65 -3.98
CA GLY A 16 7.02 9.66 -4.02
C GLY A 16 7.01 8.61 -2.88
N ASP A 17 6.19 8.82 -1.85
CA ASP A 17 5.98 7.87 -0.75
C ASP A 17 4.53 7.84 -0.26
N LEU A 18 3.56 7.69 -1.17
CA LEU A 18 2.18 7.51 -0.75
C LEU A 18 2.00 6.11 -0.12
N ASN A 19 1.40 6.07 1.06
CA ASN A 19 1.00 4.86 1.76
C ASN A 19 -0.05 5.23 2.83
N PRO A 20 -0.78 4.26 3.44
CA PRO A 20 -1.80 4.58 4.43
C PRO A 20 -1.30 5.37 5.65
N GLY A 21 -0.03 5.23 6.03
CA GLY A 21 0.58 5.98 7.13
C GLY A 21 0.80 7.47 6.83
N ASN A 22 0.89 7.83 5.54
CA ASN A 22 1.04 9.21 5.07
C ASN A 22 -0.30 9.88 4.73
N LEU A 23 -1.41 9.23 5.07
CA LEU A 23 -2.76 9.78 5.00
C LEU A 23 -3.27 10.01 6.43
N VAL A 24 -3.32 11.27 6.83
CA VAL A 24 -3.71 11.63 8.20
C VAL A 24 -5.11 12.22 8.24
N PHE A 25 -5.88 11.83 9.24
CA PHE A 25 -7.19 12.43 9.49
C PHE A 25 -7.03 13.77 10.22
N GLY A 26 -7.84 14.75 9.84
CA GLY A 26 -8.03 15.95 10.64
C GLY A 26 -8.59 15.57 12.00
N LEU A 27 -8.23 16.33 13.02
CA LEU A 27 -8.78 16.18 14.36
C LEU A 27 -9.73 17.33 14.62
N GLN A 28 -10.78 17.08 15.41
CA GLN A 28 -11.53 18.16 16.03
C GLN A 28 -10.63 18.97 16.96
N ASP A 29 -11.06 20.16 17.34
CA ASP A 29 -10.30 20.97 18.29
C ASP A 29 -10.18 20.23 19.63
N LEU A 30 -8.97 19.75 19.93
CA LEU A 30 -8.70 19.00 21.15
C LEU A 30 -8.62 19.90 22.40
N SER A 31 -8.58 21.23 22.23
CA SER A 31 -8.50 22.15 23.37
C SER A 31 -9.75 22.14 24.25
N GLU A 32 -10.88 21.70 23.70
CA GLU A 32 -12.15 21.53 24.41
C GLU A 32 -12.23 20.21 25.19
N ILE A 33 -11.27 19.30 24.96
CA ILE A 33 -11.24 17.98 25.60
C ILE A 33 -10.40 18.06 26.87
N GLY A 34 -11.00 17.66 27.99
CA GLY A 34 -10.31 17.64 29.28
C GLY A 34 -8.99 16.86 29.23
N PRO A 35 -7.89 17.37 29.81
CA PRO A 35 -6.59 16.72 29.76
C PRO A 35 -6.60 15.28 30.28
N GLU A 36 -7.42 14.99 31.29
CA GLU A 36 -7.55 13.64 31.85
C GLU A 36 -8.16 12.62 30.89
N THR A 37 -8.92 13.08 29.89
CA THR A 37 -9.47 12.23 28.82
C THR A 37 -8.41 11.89 27.77
N LEU A 38 -7.54 12.84 27.43
CA LEU A 38 -6.45 12.66 26.46
C LEU A 38 -5.18 12.06 27.08
N LYS A 39 -5.10 12.06 28.41
CA LYS A 39 -3.93 11.60 29.14
C LYS A 39 -3.77 10.09 28.97
N GLN A 40 -2.60 9.72 28.49
CA GLN A 40 -2.19 8.33 28.42
C GLN A 40 -2.22 7.71 29.82
N ARG A 41 -2.98 6.62 29.97
CA ARG A 41 -3.08 5.91 31.24
C ARG A 41 -1.76 5.23 31.54
N LEU A 42 -1.07 5.71 32.56
CA LEU A 42 0.25 5.19 32.95
C LEU A 42 0.16 3.78 33.56
N ARG A 43 -0.99 3.42 34.14
CA ARG A 43 -1.27 2.11 34.73
C ARG A 43 -2.70 1.71 34.42
N SER A 44 -2.87 0.55 33.80
CA SER A 44 -4.16 -0.10 33.59
C SER A 44 -4.20 -1.44 34.31
N LYS A 45 -5.41 -1.97 34.54
CA LYS A 45 -5.59 -3.35 35.00
C LYS A 45 -5.15 -4.36 33.93
N PHE A 46 -5.14 -3.94 32.67
CA PHE A 46 -4.70 -4.74 31.54
C PHE A 46 -3.23 -4.43 31.22
N TRP A 47 -2.41 -5.48 31.11
CA TRP A 47 -0.96 -5.35 30.90
C TRP A 47 -0.62 -4.68 29.56
N PHE A 48 -1.46 -4.85 28.53
CA PHE A 48 -1.28 -4.25 27.21
C PHE A 48 -1.64 -2.75 27.14
N GLU A 49 -2.22 -2.20 28.22
CA GLU A 49 -2.58 -0.79 28.36
C GLU A 49 -1.68 -0.05 29.35
N SER A 50 -0.64 -0.71 29.88
CA SER A 50 0.28 -0.14 30.87
C SER A 50 1.60 0.25 30.25
N ILE A 51 2.27 1.25 30.83
CA ILE A 51 3.64 1.60 30.41
C ILE A 51 4.61 0.49 30.78
N GLU A 52 5.59 0.28 29.92
CA GLU A 52 6.70 -0.65 30.15
C GLU A 52 7.95 0.16 30.47
N PHE A 53 8.47 0.04 31.69
CA PHE A 53 9.73 0.67 32.03
C PHE A 53 10.87 -0.06 31.35
N LEU A 54 11.67 0.70 30.60
CA LEU A 54 12.83 0.14 29.93
C LEU A 54 13.92 -0.16 30.96
N HIS A 55 14.78 -1.11 30.66
CA HIS A 55 15.97 -1.42 31.45
C HIS A 55 17.15 -1.60 30.52
N ARG A 56 18.33 -1.15 30.95
CA ARG A 56 19.55 -1.40 30.17
C ARG A 56 19.91 -2.89 30.28
N PHE A 57 20.26 -3.50 29.15
CA PHE A 57 20.75 -4.89 29.12
C PHE A 57 22.03 -5.10 29.93
N ASP A 58 22.88 -4.06 30.06
CA ASP A 58 24.11 -4.11 30.85
C ASP A 58 23.90 -3.89 32.35
N GLY A 59 22.63 -3.79 32.81
CA GLY A 59 22.27 -3.61 34.21
C GLY A 59 22.63 -2.24 34.80
N LYS A 60 23.18 -1.31 34.01
CA LYS A 60 23.53 0.02 34.51
C LYS A 60 22.27 0.88 34.72
N PRO A 61 22.34 1.91 35.58
CA PRO A 61 21.22 2.82 35.76
C PRO A 61 20.94 3.62 34.48
N MET A 62 19.67 3.70 34.05
CA MET A 62 19.25 4.54 32.92
C MET A 62 19.53 6.04 33.12
N LYS A 63 19.79 6.49 34.35
CA LYS A 63 20.16 7.89 34.63
C LYS A 63 21.38 8.37 33.81
N GLN A 64 22.19 7.46 33.29
CA GLN A 64 23.36 7.78 32.46
C GLN A 64 23.01 8.06 30.99
N ASP A 65 21.87 7.57 30.48
CA ASP A 65 21.44 7.82 29.10
C ASP A 65 20.44 8.96 29.04
N ARG A 66 20.97 10.18 28.85
CA ARG A 66 20.15 11.39 28.81
C ARG A 66 19.06 11.38 27.74
N TRP A 67 19.27 10.65 26.65
CA TRP A 67 18.41 10.65 25.45
C TRP A 67 17.56 9.40 25.30
N ALA A 68 17.79 8.36 26.13
CA ALA A 68 17.00 7.14 26.05
C ALA A 68 15.63 7.36 26.73
N PRO A 69 14.52 6.93 26.09
CA PRO A 69 13.21 6.96 26.73
C PRO A 69 13.23 6.09 27.99
N ARG A 70 12.49 6.51 29.02
CA ARG A 70 12.44 5.78 30.30
C ARG A 70 11.41 4.66 30.33
N TYR A 71 10.41 4.77 29.48
CA TYR A 71 9.33 3.83 29.37
C TYR A 71 8.80 3.85 27.94
N LEU A 72 8.21 2.73 27.53
CA LEU A 72 7.33 2.65 26.38
C LEU A 72 5.91 2.84 26.90
N ALA A 73 5.07 3.50 26.10
CA ALA A 73 3.67 3.66 26.42
C ALA A 73 2.83 3.17 25.24
N PRO A 74 1.73 2.43 25.50
CA PRO A 74 0.89 1.93 24.43
C PRO A 74 0.24 3.09 23.68
N PRO A 75 0.15 3.05 22.34
CA PRO A 75 -0.47 4.12 21.57
C PRO A 75 -1.88 4.39 22.09
N HIS A 76 -2.25 5.65 22.26
CA HIS A 76 -3.60 6.07 22.61
C HIS A 76 -4.30 6.56 21.33
N PRO A 77 -5.17 5.76 20.70
CA PRO A 77 -5.78 6.15 19.43
C PRO A 77 -6.62 7.39 19.61
N LEU A 78 -6.41 8.39 18.76
CA LEU A 78 -7.26 9.59 18.70
C LEU A 78 -8.43 9.41 17.71
N SER A 79 -8.73 8.18 17.31
CA SER A 79 -9.75 7.86 16.29
C SER A 79 -11.15 8.31 16.66
N GLU A 80 -11.46 8.45 17.96
CA GLU A 80 -12.76 8.99 18.42
C GLU A 80 -12.90 10.50 18.17
N TYR A 81 -11.79 11.18 17.89
CA TYR A 81 -11.72 12.63 17.72
C TYR A 81 -11.38 13.04 16.28
N THR A 82 -11.35 12.07 15.35
CA THR A 82 -11.06 12.35 13.95
C THR A 82 -12.28 12.94 13.25
N LEU A 83 -12.03 13.94 12.44
CA LEU A 83 -12.96 14.42 11.42
C LEU A 83 -12.77 13.51 10.21
N SER A 84 -13.55 12.42 10.15
CA SER A 84 -13.43 11.38 9.12
C SER A 84 -13.49 11.91 7.68
N GLU A 85 -14.21 13.02 7.47
CA GLU A 85 -14.34 13.69 6.18
C GLU A 85 -13.12 14.53 5.78
N VAL A 86 -12.19 14.78 6.70
CA VAL A 86 -11.01 15.61 6.47
C VAL A 86 -9.76 14.72 6.47
N THR A 87 -9.25 14.39 5.29
CA THR A 87 -7.95 13.69 5.14
C THR A 87 -6.91 14.62 4.51
N LYS A 88 -5.70 14.62 5.05
CA LYS A 88 -4.54 15.37 4.54
C LYS A 88 -3.42 14.43 4.12
N LEU A 89 -2.65 14.85 3.12
CA LEU A 89 -1.36 14.23 2.81
C LEU A 89 -0.34 14.70 3.85
N ALA A 90 0.51 13.80 4.31
CA ALA A 90 1.58 14.06 5.25
C ALA A 90 2.90 13.46 4.75
N ASP A 91 3.99 13.86 5.39
CA ASP A 91 5.36 13.40 5.11
C ASP A 91 5.85 13.65 3.67
N MET A 92 6.38 14.86 3.47
CA MET A 92 7.01 15.27 2.22
C MET A 92 8.52 14.95 2.19
N GLY A 93 9.04 14.13 3.11
CA GLY A 93 10.47 13.83 3.23
C GLY A 93 11.05 13.09 2.01
N SER A 94 10.18 12.43 1.23
CA SER A 94 10.50 11.69 0.01
C SER A 94 9.99 12.36 -1.27
N ALA A 95 9.37 13.54 -1.15
CA ALA A 95 8.83 14.27 -2.29
C ALA A 95 9.94 14.88 -3.15
N PHE A 96 9.70 14.98 -4.45
CA PHE A 96 10.68 15.49 -5.41
C PHE A 96 10.02 16.25 -6.55
N TYR A 97 10.78 17.11 -7.23
CA TYR A 97 10.30 17.82 -8.42
C TYR A 97 10.38 16.92 -9.64
N ILE A 98 9.44 17.07 -10.57
CA ILE A 98 9.51 16.40 -11.88
C ILE A 98 10.84 16.77 -12.56
N GLY A 99 11.55 15.77 -13.07
CA GLY A 99 12.89 15.91 -13.65
C GLY A 99 14.04 15.83 -12.66
N ASP A 100 13.78 15.78 -11.35
CA ASP A 100 14.77 15.60 -10.28
C ASP A 100 14.42 14.36 -9.42
N SER A 101 14.17 13.23 -10.09
CA SER A 101 13.83 11.98 -9.40
C SER A 101 15.01 11.48 -8.56
N PRO A 102 14.78 11.02 -7.32
CA PRO A 102 15.82 10.38 -6.53
C PRO A 102 16.26 9.07 -7.19
N ARG A 103 17.49 8.65 -6.90
CA ARG A 103 18.02 7.33 -7.33
C ARG A 103 17.34 6.15 -6.63
N LYS A 104 16.78 6.38 -5.44
CA LYS A 104 16.11 5.35 -4.64
C LYS A 104 14.79 5.91 -4.16
N HIS A 105 13.70 5.26 -4.58
CA HIS A 105 12.35 5.64 -4.21
C HIS A 105 11.96 5.04 -2.86
N ALA A 106 11.33 5.87 -2.04
CA ALA A 106 10.82 5.46 -0.73
C ALA A 106 9.52 4.64 -0.83
N THR A 107 8.80 4.74 -1.95
CA THR A 107 7.55 4.03 -2.20
C THR A 107 7.66 2.53 -1.80
N PRO A 108 6.76 2.03 -0.94
CA PRO A 108 6.75 0.63 -0.54
C PRO A 108 6.68 -0.29 -1.76
N ILE A 109 7.38 -1.43 -1.72
CA ILE A 109 7.53 -2.32 -2.90
C ILE A 109 6.17 -2.71 -3.50
N ALA A 110 5.20 -3.06 -2.67
CA ALA A 110 3.83 -3.43 -3.09
C ALA A 110 3.04 -2.30 -3.79
N LEU A 111 3.51 -1.05 -3.67
CA LEU A 111 2.87 0.14 -4.24
C LEU A 111 3.68 0.73 -5.40
N ARG A 112 4.84 0.16 -5.75
CA ARG A 112 5.70 0.69 -6.81
C ARG A 112 5.06 0.53 -8.18
N ALA A 113 5.08 1.62 -8.95
CA ALA A 113 4.68 1.61 -10.34
C ALA A 113 5.71 0.87 -11.22
N PRO A 114 5.31 0.32 -12.39
CA PRO A 114 6.19 -0.42 -13.29
C PRO A 114 7.47 0.34 -13.67
N GLU A 115 7.35 1.63 -14.00
CA GLU A 115 8.48 2.49 -14.37
C GLU A 115 9.49 2.68 -13.23
N VAL A 116 9.08 2.54 -11.97
CA VAL A 116 9.98 2.54 -10.81
C VAL A 116 10.70 1.19 -10.70
N ILE A 117 10.00 0.07 -10.96
CA ILE A 117 10.57 -1.29 -10.91
C ILE A 117 11.59 -1.49 -12.03
N PHE A 118 11.31 -0.95 -13.22
CA PHE A 118 12.19 -1.01 -14.40
C PHE A 118 13.26 0.09 -14.44
N ASP A 119 13.31 0.98 -13.45
CA ASP A 119 14.23 2.13 -13.39
C ASP A 119 14.17 3.02 -14.67
N GLU A 120 12.96 3.22 -15.21
CA GLU A 120 12.72 4.08 -16.37
C GLU A 120 12.68 5.56 -15.94
N THR A 121 13.82 6.09 -15.51
CA THR A 121 13.96 7.45 -14.94
C THR A 121 13.26 8.56 -15.73
N GLU A 122 13.31 8.51 -17.06
CA GLU A 122 12.66 9.47 -17.96
C GLU A 122 11.12 9.45 -17.91
N LYS A 123 10.52 8.35 -17.44
CA LYS A 123 9.07 8.19 -17.27
C LYS A 123 8.60 8.45 -15.85
N ILE A 124 9.52 8.64 -14.90
CA ILE A 124 9.17 8.88 -13.50
C ILE A 124 8.60 10.30 -13.35
N GLY A 125 7.39 10.39 -12.83
CA GLY A 125 6.69 11.64 -12.60
C GLY A 125 5.47 11.43 -11.71
N THR A 126 4.49 12.33 -11.83
CA THR A 126 3.26 12.32 -11.01
C THR A 126 2.45 11.03 -11.18
N GLY A 127 2.62 10.31 -12.29
CA GLY A 127 1.98 9.03 -12.55
C GLY A 127 2.26 7.95 -11.50
N ILE A 128 3.40 7.98 -10.79
CA ILE A 128 3.71 7.00 -9.75
C ILE A 128 2.80 7.17 -8.52
N ASP A 129 2.40 8.40 -8.22
CA ASP A 129 1.45 8.69 -7.16
C ASP A 129 0.05 8.19 -7.56
N ILE A 130 -0.35 8.39 -8.83
CA ILE A 130 -1.63 7.92 -9.36
C ILE A 130 -1.73 6.38 -9.32
N TRP A 131 -0.65 5.69 -9.70
CA TRP A 131 -0.56 4.24 -9.56
C TRP A 131 -0.80 3.81 -8.10
N THR A 132 -0.11 4.47 -7.18
CA THR A 132 -0.25 4.19 -5.75
C THR A 132 -1.67 4.43 -5.25
N VAL A 133 -2.34 5.50 -5.70
CA VAL A 133 -3.76 5.74 -5.41
C VAL A 133 -4.64 4.58 -5.91
N GLY A 134 -4.37 4.03 -7.09
CA GLY A 134 -5.10 2.85 -7.59
C GLY A 134 -4.98 1.63 -6.69
N CYS A 135 -3.77 1.35 -6.20
CA CYS A 135 -3.53 0.28 -5.23
C CYS A 135 -4.25 0.53 -3.90
N LEU A 136 -4.17 1.76 -3.37
CA LEU A 136 -4.78 2.13 -2.10
C LEU A 136 -6.31 2.15 -2.17
N LEU A 137 -6.90 2.54 -3.31
CA LEU A 137 -8.34 2.50 -3.50
C LEU A 137 -8.88 1.08 -3.36
N TYR A 138 -8.22 0.10 -3.99
CA TYR A 138 -8.54 -1.31 -3.79
C TYR A 138 -8.42 -1.72 -2.32
N GLU A 139 -7.34 -1.31 -1.65
CA GLU A 139 -7.09 -1.67 -0.25
C GLU A 139 -8.13 -1.08 0.70
N PHE A 140 -8.55 0.17 0.51
CA PHE A 140 -9.58 0.79 1.35
C PHE A 140 -10.95 0.14 1.19
N ILE A 141 -11.29 -0.30 -0.02
CA ILE A 141 -12.56 -0.98 -0.28
C ILE A 141 -12.53 -2.40 0.29
N THR A 142 -11.45 -3.13 0.03
CA THR A 142 -11.41 -4.58 0.32
C THR A 142 -10.82 -4.93 1.68
N GLY A 143 -10.11 -3.99 2.32
CA GLY A 143 -9.31 -4.22 3.52
C GLY A 143 -8.11 -5.13 3.25
N SER A 144 -7.64 -5.24 2.00
CA SER A 144 -6.55 -6.12 1.59
C SER A 144 -5.69 -5.45 0.53
N THR A 145 -4.38 -5.61 0.61
CA THR A 145 -3.44 -5.06 -0.38
C THR A 145 -3.69 -5.69 -1.75
N LEU A 146 -3.64 -4.89 -2.82
CA LEU A 146 -3.81 -5.40 -4.19
C LEU A 146 -2.64 -6.30 -4.62
N PHE A 147 -1.40 -5.82 -4.43
CA PHE A 147 -0.18 -6.56 -4.74
C PHE A 147 0.45 -7.07 -3.45
N THR A 148 0.18 -8.33 -3.12
CA THR A 148 0.71 -8.94 -1.90
C THR A 148 2.08 -9.57 -2.16
N ILE A 149 3.13 -8.78 -1.95
CA ILE A 149 4.52 -9.22 -2.10
C ILE A 149 5.00 -9.83 -0.80
N TRP A 150 5.53 -11.05 -0.87
CA TRP A 150 6.16 -11.70 0.26
C TRP A 150 7.60 -11.23 0.38
N LEU A 151 7.90 -10.51 1.45
CA LEU A 151 9.26 -10.02 1.74
C LEU A 151 10.24 -11.14 2.18
N HIS A 152 10.04 -12.38 1.71
CA HIS A 152 10.92 -13.52 1.90
C HIS A 152 12.04 -13.61 0.85
N GLY A 153 11.94 -12.83 -0.23
CA GLY A 153 13.05 -12.65 -1.15
C GLY A 153 14.30 -12.13 -0.44
N LYS A 154 15.48 -12.59 -0.87
CA LYS A 154 16.77 -12.21 -0.26
C LYS A 154 17.46 -11.05 -0.98
N SER A 155 16.89 -10.56 -2.08
CA SER A 155 17.45 -9.50 -2.93
C SER A 155 16.36 -8.62 -3.54
N GLU A 156 16.73 -7.41 -3.93
CA GLU A 156 15.86 -6.49 -4.68
C GLU A 156 15.39 -7.09 -6.01
N GLU A 157 16.23 -7.86 -6.70
CA GLU A 157 15.85 -8.62 -7.90
C GLU A 157 14.68 -9.57 -7.61
N THR A 158 14.75 -10.32 -6.50
CA THR A 158 13.68 -11.28 -6.15
C THR A 158 12.36 -10.56 -5.87
N TYR A 159 12.41 -9.39 -5.22
CA TYR A 159 11.22 -8.59 -4.98
C TYR A 159 10.66 -7.98 -6.26
N ASN A 160 11.51 -7.52 -7.17
CA ASN A 160 11.10 -6.99 -8.47
C ASN A 160 10.48 -8.10 -9.33
N ASP A 161 11.09 -9.29 -9.36
CA ASP A 161 10.54 -10.46 -10.06
C ASP A 161 9.14 -10.82 -9.53
N GLU A 162 8.96 -10.85 -8.21
CA GLU A 162 7.63 -11.13 -7.61
C GLU A 162 6.62 -10.04 -7.95
N ASN A 163 7.03 -8.77 -7.90
CA ASN A 163 6.18 -7.64 -8.26
C ASN A 163 5.71 -7.75 -9.71
N LEU A 164 6.63 -7.90 -10.67
CA LEU A 164 6.33 -8.01 -12.10
C LEU A 164 5.44 -9.22 -12.42
N MET A 165 5.61 -10.33 -11.71
CA MET A 165 4.70 -11.46 -11.81
C MET A 165 3.28 -11.10 -11.35
N LEU A 166 3.13 -10.47 -10.19
CA LEU A 166 1.81 -10.05 -9.70
C LEU A 166 1.17 -9.01 -10.61
N LEU A 167 1.94 -8.07 -11.15
CA LEU A 167 1.45 -7.14 -12.17
C LEU A 167 0.85 -7.91 -13.35
N THR A 168 1.56 -8.93 -13.82
CA THR A 168 1.15 -9.73 -14.97
C THR A 168 -0.12 -10.55 -14.70
N GLU A 169 -0.20 -11.14 -13.51
CA GLU A 169 -1.32 -12.01 -13.11
C GLU A 169 -2.59 -11.21 -12.78
N ILE A 170 -2.45 -10.01 -12.21
CA ILE A 170 -3.57 -9.18 -11.75
C ILE A 170 -4.07 -8.25 -12.86
N LEU A 171 -3.15 -7.61 -13.59
CA LEU A 171 -3.48 -6.61 -14.61
C LEU A 171 -3.44 -7.19 -16.04
N GLY A 172 -2.86 -8.37 -16.25
CA GLY A 172 -2.69 -8.96 -17.57
C GLY A 172 -1.25 -8.84 -18.10
N PRO A 173 -0.96 -9.32 -19.31
CA PRO A 173 0.42 -9.40 -19.81
C PRO A 173 1.12 -8.05 -19.85
N LEU A 174 2.41 -8.02 -19.46
CA LEU A 174 3.27 -6.86 -19.68
C LEU A 174 3.34 -6.55 -21.18
N PRO A 175 3.31 -5.26 -21.57
CA PRO A 175 3.66 -4.81 -22.90
C PRO A 175 5.02 -5.39 -23.35
N ALA A 176 5.16 -5.67 -24.65
CA ALA A 176 6.33 -6.36 -25.20
C ALA A 176 7.66 -5.64 -24.90
N ASP A 177 7.64 -4.31 -24.88
CA ASP A 177 8.79 -3.47 -24.54
C ASP A 177 9.20 -3.56 -23.07
N LEU A 178 8.24 -3.69 -22.15
CA LEU A 178 8.50 -3.93 -20.73
C LEU A 178 8.93 -5.37 -20.47
N LEU A 179 8.28 -6.34 -21.11
CA LEU A 179 8.65 -7.76 -21.00
C LEU A 179 10.11 -7.99 -21.43
N ALA A 180 10.54 -7.35 -22.53
CA ALA A 180 11.91 -7.44 -23.02
C ALA A 180 12.96 -6.85 -22.04
N LYS A 181 12.54 -5.96 -21.13
CA LYS A 181 13.41 -5.38 -20.09
C LYS A 181 13.51 -6.24 -18.84
N TRP A 182 12.66 -7.26 -18.68
CA TRP A 182 12.63 -8.10 -17.49
C TRP A 182 13.61 -9.28 -17.61
N PRO A 183 14.80 -9.24 -16.95
CA PRO A 183 15.84 -10.24 -17.15
C PRO A 183 15.45 -11.63 -16.65
N GLY A 184 14.62 -11.68 -15.60
CA GLY A 184 14.12 -12.91 -14.98
C GLY A 184 12.90 -13.53 -15.66
N SER A 185 12.31 -12.87 -16.67
CA SER A 185 11.01 -13.28 -17.25
C SER A 185 10.98 -14.73 -17.72
N SER A 186 12.03 -15.24 -18.37
CA SER A 186 12.11 -16.62 -18.86
C SER A 186 12.18 -17.69 -17.76
N LYS A 187 12.47 -17.30 -16.50
CA LYS A 187 12.38 -18.21 -15.34
C LYS A 187 10.91 -18.50 -14.98
N TYR A 188 10.02 -17.59 -15.35
CA TYR A 188 8.63 -17.52 -14.88
C TYR A 188 7.62 -17.69 -16.00
N TYR A 189 8.01 -17.43 -17.25
CA TYR A 189 7.16 -17.53 -18.43
C TYR A 189 7.84 -18.33 -19.52
N GLY A 190 7.08 -19.21 -20.17
CA GLY A 190 7.54 -19.98 -21.33
C GLY A 190 7.60 -19.12 -22.60
N PRO A 191 8.12 -19.70 -23.70
CA PRO A 191 8.35 -18.97 -24.96
C PRO A 191 7.07 -18.43 -25.61
N ASN A 192 5.89 -18.94 -25.25
CA ASN A 192 4.60 -18.44 -25.76
C ASN A 192 3.89 -17.53 -24.74
N GLY A 193 4.57 -17.11 -23.67
CA GLY A 193 4.01 -16.27 -22.61
C GLY A 193 3.19 -17.01 -21.56
N GLU A 194 3.19 -18.35 -21.57
CA GLU A 194 2.52 -19.16 -20.56
C GLU A 194 3.22 -19.06 -19.20
N ARG A 195 2.46 -18.89 -18.12
CA ARG A 195 2.99 -18.83 -16.76
C ARG A 195 3.47 -20.21 -16.30
N LEU A 196 4.74 -20.31 -15.93
CA LEU A 196 5.35 -21.51 -15.34
C LEU A 196 5.06 -21.59 -13.83
N ASP A 197 4.94 -22.79 -13.27
CA ASP A 197 4.72 -23.00 -11.83
C ASP A 197 6.02 -22.86 -11.02
N VAL A 198 6.66 -21.69 -11.14
CA VAL A 198 7.90 -21.32 -10.48
C VAL A 198 7.74 -19.93 -9.89
N TRP A 199 8.10 -19.78 -8.61
CA TRP A 199 8.02 -18.51 -7.88
C TRP A 199 9.41 -17.99 -7.50
N PRO A 200 9.63 -16.67 -7.39
CA PRO A 200 10.95 -16.09 -7.11
C PRO A 200 11.58 -16.56 -5.79
N TRP A 201 10.75 -16.85 -4.79
CA TRP A 201 11.15 -17.35 -3.48
C TRP A 201 11.27 -18.88 -3.40
N ALA A 202 10.97 -19.62 -4.47
CA ALA A 202 11.05 -21.08 -4.46
C ALA A 202 12.48 -21.53 -4.12
N GLY A 203 12.62 -22.39 -3.10
CA GLY A 203 13.91 -22.82 -2.56
C GLY A 203 14.65 -21.80 -1.69
N GLN A 204 14.13 -20.56 -1.54
CA GLN A 204 14.68 -19.56 -0.61
C GLN A 204 14.08 -19.65 0.80
N ILE A 205 12.87 -20.18 0.89
CA ILE A 205 12.14 -20.46 2.13
C ILE A 205 12.28 -21.94 2.51
N GLY A 206 12.25 -22.24 3.81
CA GLY A 206 12.47 -23.60 4.33
C GLY A 206 11.49 -24.63 3.76
N GLU A 207 11.91 -25.91 3.75
CA GLU A 207 11.11 -27.03 3.22
C GLU A 207 9.66 -27.01 3.75
N GLY A 208 8.68 -27.15 2.84
CA GLY A 208 7.26 -27.25 3.18
C GLY A 208 6.43 -25.96 3.06
N TRP A 209 6.97 -24.87 2.53
CA TRP A 209 6.15 -23.75 2.07
C TRP A 209 5.63 -23.99 0.64
N ASP A 210 4.31 -23.80 0.44
CA ASP A 210 3.63 -23.92 -0.84
C ASP A 210 2.59 -22.80 -1.04
N ASN A 211 2.00 -22.72 -2.24
CA ASN A 211 0.98 -21.73 -2.58
C ASN A 211 -0.29 -21.85 -1.72
N LYS A 212 -0.58 -23.06 -1.20
CA LYS A 212 -1.76 -23.32 -0.39
C LYS A 212 -1.68 -22.65 0.98
N LYS A 213 -0.51 -22.69 1.63
CA LYS A 213 -0.25 -21.96 2.89
C LYS A 213 -0.29 -20.45 2.72
N ARG A 214 0.11 -19.94 1.55
CA ARG A 214 -0.03 -18.52 1.19
C ARG A 214 -1.49 -18.10 1.12
N ASP A 215 -2.31 -18.82 0.36
CA ASP A 215 -3.74 -18.51 0.21
C ASP A 215 -4.48 -18.65 1.55
N GLU A 216 -4.20 -19.70 2.33
CA GLU A 216 -4.78 -19.92 3.67
C GLU A 216 -4.50 -18.75 4.63
N LYS A 217 -3.30 -18.18 4.62
CA LYS A 217 -2.92 -17.05 5.48
C LYS A 217 -3.61 -15.72 5.10
N HIS A 218 -4.14 -15.61 3.88
CA HIS A 218 -4.98 -14.49 3.44
C HIS A 218 -6.49 -14.82 3.48
N GLY A 219 -6.88 -15.83 4.25
CA GLY A 219 -8.29 -16.24 4.39
C GLY A 219 -8.84 -16.96 3.17
N GLY A 220 -7.98 -17.67 2.42
CA GLY A 220 -8.33 -18.42 1.22
C GLY A 220 -8.42 -17.58 -0.06
N VAL A 221 -8.08 -16.30 -0.02
CA VAL A 221 -8.11 -15.40 -1.19
C VAL A 221 -6.87 -15.64 -2.04
N LYS A 222 -7.08 -16.06 -3.29
CA LYS A 222 -6.02 -16.18 -4.29
C LYS A 222 -5.55 -14.80 -4.72
N CYS A 223 -4.51 -14.30 -4.07
CA CYS A 223 -3.91 -12.98 -4.28
C CYS A 223 -3.07 -12.84 -5.57
N HIS A 224 -3.31 -13.72 -6.55
CA HIS A 224 -2.60 -13.82 -7.82
C HIS A 224 -3.59 -14.06 -8.99
N GLU A 225 -4.86 -13.74 -8.79
CA GLU A 225 -5.86 -13.76 -9.86
C GLU A 225 -6.06 -12.35 -10.44
N ALA A 226 -6.64 -12.27 -11.65
CA ALA A 226 -7.03 -11.01 -12.26
C ALA A 226 -7.84 -10.14 -11.28
N LEU A 227 -7.65 -8.81 -11.33
CA LEU A 227 -8.31 -7.83 -10.47
C LEU A 227 -9.81 -8.10 -10.30
N GLU A 228 -10.49 -8.40 -11.40
CA GLU A 228 -11.93 -8.67 -11.45
C GLU A 228 -12.32 -9.89 -10.61
N LYS A 229 -11.51 -10.97 -10.66
CA LYS A 229 -11.75 -12.18 -9.89
C LYS A 229 -11.51 -11.94 -8.40
N GLN A 230 -10.45 -11.21 -8.06
CA GLN A 230 -10.15 -10.88 -6.66
C GLN A 230 -11.28 -10.04 -6.04
N PHE A 231 -11.72 -8.99 -6.75
CA PHE A 231 -12.78 -8.11 -6.28
C PHE A 231 -14.11 -8.86 -6.11
N LYS A 232 -14.48 -9.69 -7.09
CA LYS A 232 -15.67 -10.55 -7.01
C LYS A 232 -15.59 -11.57 -5.86
N GLY A 233 -14.42 -12.16 -5.64
CA GLY A 233 -14.15 -13.07 -4.51
C GLY A 233 -14.36 -12.38 -3.17
N TRP A 234 -13.81 -11.18 -2.99
CA TRP A 234 -14.03 -10.35 -1.80
C TRP A 234 -15.51 -10.02 -1.60
N ARG A 235 -16.20 -9.51 -2.64
CA ARG A 235 -17.60 -9.11 -2.56
C ARG A 235 -18.52 -10.26 -2.14
N THR A 236 -18.23 -11.47 -2.64
CA THR A 236 -19.04 -12.66 -2.34
C THR A 236 -18.76 -13.28 -0.97
N HIS A 237 -17.53 -13.20 -0.45
CA HIS A 237 -17.12 -13.93 0.76
C HIS A 237 -16.94 -13.06 2.02
N LYS A 238 -16.58 -11.78 1.88
CA LYS A 238 -16.22 -10.87 2.99
C LYS A 238 -17.18 -9.71 3.20
N ALA A 239 -17.84 -9.21 2.16
CA ALA A 239 -18.84 -8.14 2.27
C ALA A 239 -20.17 -8.57 2.93
N THR A 240 -20.21 -9.77 3.53
CA THR A 240 -21.38 -10.33 4.23
C THR A 240 -21.12 -10.54 5.73
N LYS A 241 -19.99 -10.08 6.27
CA LYS A 241 -19.53 -10.43 7.63
C LYS A 241 -18.97 -9.27 8.45
N VAL A 242 -18.92 -8.04 7.97
CA VAL A 242 -18.28 -6.91 8.68
C VAL A 242 -19.31 -5.83 9.03
N ASN A 243 -19.87 -5.99 10.22
CA ASN A 243 -20.70 -5.02 10.97
C ASN A 243 -22.03 -4.60 10.32
N ASN A 244 -23.02 -4.39 11.19
CA ASN A 244 -24.46 -4.32 10.93
C ASN A 244 -24.94 -3.08 10.13
N THR A 245 -24.07 -2.50 9.31
CA THR A 245 -24.26 -1.31 8.47
C THR A 245 -23.53 -1.51 7.13
N GLU A 246 -23.82 -2.59 6.40
CA GLU A 246 -23.13 -2.90 5.14
C GLU A 246 -23.83 -2.21 3.96
N ARG A 247 -23.19 -1.17 3.41
CA ARG A 247 -23.47 -0.74 2.05
C ARG A 247 -23.02 -1.87 1.11
N GLN A 248 -23.97 -2.53 0.47
CA GLN A 248 -23.66 -3.53 -0.54
C GLN A 248 -23.23 -2.82 -1.83
N ILE A 249 -22.08 -3.21 -2.38
CA ILE A 249 -21.63 -2.80 -3.71
C ILE A 249 -22.36 -3.70 -4.71
N ASP A 250 -23.17 -3.11 -5.59
CA ASP A 250 -23.86 -3.86 -6.65
C ASP A 250 -22.96 -4.12 -7.87
N ASP A 251 -23.47 -4.86 -8.85
CA ASP A 251 -22.69 -5.25 -10.03
C ASP A 251 -22.31 -4.03 -10.92
N GLU A 252 -23.10 -2.95 -10.89
CA GLU A 252 -22.80 -1.74 -11.67
C GLU A 252 -21.73 -0.91 -10.98
N GLU A 253 -21.85 -0.72 -9.67
CA GLU A 253 -20.84 -0.07 -8.86
C GLU A 253 -19.50 -0.83 -8.90
N GLU A 254 -19.52 -2.17 -8.85
CA GLU A 254 -18.33 -3.02 -9.05
C GLU A 254 -17.65 -2.71 -10.39
N ARG A 255 -18.40 -2.61 -11.49
CA ARG A 255 -17.84 -2.28 -12.81
C ARG A 255 -17.18 -0.90 -12.81
N GLN A 256 -17.81 0.09 -12.18
CA GLN A 256 -17.29 1.45 -12.12
C GLN A 256 -15.99 1.51 -11.29
N ILE A 257 -15.96 0.85 -10.13
CA ILE A 257 -14.78 0.76 -9.27
C ILE A 257 -13.62 0.09 -10.00
N ILE A 258 -13.86 -1.08 -10.62
CA ILE A 258 -12.82 -1.82 -11.34
C ILE A 258 -12.31 -0.98 -12.51
N SER A 259 -13.20 -0.34 -13.29
CA SER A 259 -12.82 0.54 -14.40
C SER A 259 -11.96 1.71 -13.93
N LEU A 260 -12.33 2.33 -12.81
CA LEU A 260 -11.58 3.42 -12.19
C LEU A 260 -10.18 2.95 -11.75
N ILE A 261 -10.09 1.83 -11.02
CA ILE A 261 -8.80 1.24 -10.61
C ILE A 261 -7.93 0.91 -11.83
N ARG A 262 -8.51 0.27 -12.85
CA ARG A 262 -7.82 -0.04 -14.12
C ARG A 262 -7.27 1.20 -14.80
N SER A 263 -8.00 2.32 -14.79
CA SER A 263 -7.53 3.56 -15.40
C SER A 263 -6.28 4.13 -14.72
N MET A 264 -6.14 3.94 -13.40
CA MET A 264 -4.97 4.37 -12.62
C MET A 264 -3.80 3.39 -12.75
N LEU A 265 -4.06 2.11 -12.98
CA LEU A 265 -3.07 1.03 -13.06
C LEU A 265 -2.63 0.72 -14.51
N GLN A 266 -2.49 1.75 -15.35
CA GLN A 266 -1.93 1.59 -16.70
C GLN A 266 -0.41 1.42 -16.64
N TYR A 267 0.14 0.48 -17.41
CA TYR A 267 1.59 0.27 -17.50
C TYR A 267 2.33 1.49 -18.03
N ASP A 268 1.76 2.15 -19.04
CA ASP A 268 2.26 3.42 -19.55
C ASP A 268 1.75 4.57 -18.65
N PRO A 269 2.64 5.27 -17.91
CA PRO A 269 2.23 6.36 -17.04
C PRO A 269 1.51 7.49 -17.78
N ALA A 270 1.78 7.69 -19.08
CA ALA A 270 1.12 8.72 -19.89
C ALA A 270 -0.37 8.41 -20.16
N ARG A 271 -0.82 7.17 -19.93
CA ARG A 271 -2.22 6.76 -20.06
C ARG A 271 -3.02 6.83 -18.77
N ARG A 272 -2.36 7.16 -17.64
CA ARG A 272 -3.04 7.30 -16.35
C ARG A 272 -3.76 8.65 -16.30
N PRO A 273 -4.95 8.73 -15.71
CA PRO A 273 -5.61 10.01 -15.47
C PRO A 273 -4.76 10.86 -14.52
N SER A 274 -4.83 12.18 -14.68
CA SER A 274 -4.26 13.09 -13.71
C SER A 274 -5.10 13.10 -12.42
N ALA A 275 -4.53 13.63 -11.33
CA ALA A 275 -5.30 13.87 -10.12
C ALA A 275 -6.49 14.84 -10.35
N ALA A 276 -6.40 15.73 -11.35
CA ALA A 276 -7.51 16.61 -11.75
C ALA A 276 -8.65 15.80 -12.39
N ASP A 277 -8.33 14.95 -13.37
CA ASP A 277 -9.33 14.10 -14.05
C ASP A 277 -10.05 13.18 -13.04
N LEU A 278 -9.31 12.64 -12.07
CA LEU A 278 -9.88 11.79 -11.02
C LEU A 278 -10.82 12.53 -10.07
N LEU A 279 -10.61 13.83 -9.83
CA LEU A 279 -11.53 14.64 -9.01
C LEU A 279 -12.89 14.84 -9.67
N GLU A 280 -12.96 14.70 -10.99
CA GLU A 280 -14.21 14.82 -11.78
C GLU A 280 -14.89 13.45 -12.01
N HIS A 281 -14.28 12.35 -11.56
CA HIS A 281 -14.80 11.01 -11.82
C HIS A 281 -16.06 10.74 -10.99
N LEU A 282 -17.16 10.37 -11.66
CA LEU A 282 -18.49 10.23 -11.07
C LEU A 282 -18.57 9.35 -9.83
N TRP A 283 -17.83 8.24 -9.80
CA TRP A 283 -17.86 7.33 -8.64
C TRP A 283 -17.23 7.94 -7.36
N LEU A 284 -16.35 8.94 -7.51
CA LEU A 284 -15.68 9.59 -6.39
C LEU A 284 -16.47 10.78 -5.82
N TYR A 285 -17.64 11.11 -6.39
CA TYR A 285 -18.51 12.21 -6.00
C TYR A 285 -19.82 11.73 -5.38
#